data_AF-A0AAD1RGI5-F1
#
_entry.id   AF-A0AAD1RGI5-F1
#
_cell.length_a   1.000
_cell.length_b   1.000
_cell.length_c   1.000
_cell.angle_alpha   90.00
_cell.angle_beta   90.00
_cell.angle_gamma   90.00
#
_symmetry.space_group_name_H-M   'P 1'
#
loop_
_entity.id
_entity.type
_entity.pdbx_description
1 polymer ?
#
loop_
_entity_poly.entity_id
_entity_poly.type
_entity_poly.pdbx_seq_one_letter_code
_entity_poly.pdbx_strand_id
1 'polypeptide(L)'
;MVTDVAQDADVSDNILPECWDQNQWLEFKKKYPWLFVDNGLLGCKVCREVKHLGVSVSQCVSISKEWTTGTITPYGKTKKDMLTSLRKKIHIHKISEAHVKAGDIQAVSRKEILQSNIAEQQKHKFASTTKVFRTAYFCAKKNRPFTDFRDLISLQVANGADLGCILHSEYTAAQIIDCIASEMRKKLCKAIVEQAPKISVYIDESTTVSTHSVLIVYIRASVNGKDPVTFFLDLLDLPKADAQSIEATLLACLSKFGFSNDFLAENWIGVQV
;
A
#
# COMPACT_ATOMS: atom_id res chain seq x y z
N MET A 1 -2.35 -25.16 11.32
CA MET A 1 -2.82 -25.22 9.92
C MET A 1 -4.24 -25.73 9.96
N VAL A 2 -5.20 -24.82 10.07
CA VAL A 2 -6.63 -25.12 10.10
C VAL A 2 -7.15 -24.63 8.77
N THR A 3 -7.35 -25.56 7.85
CA THR A 3 -8.01 -25.30 6.57
C THR A 3 -9.50 -25.32 6.81
N ASP A 4 -10.10 -24.15 7.01
CA ASP A 4 -11.53 -23.92 6.87
C ASP A 4 -11.90 -24.12 5.40
N VAL A 5 -12.35 -25.34 5.07
CA VAL A 5 -13.08 -25.60 3.83
C VAL A 5 -14.50 -25.16 4.11
N ALA A 6 -14.83 -23.96 3.59
CA ALA A 6 -16.19 -23.47 3.55
C ALA A 6 -17.11 -24.56 2.97
N GLN A 7 -18.06 -25.00 3.80
CA GLN A 7 -19.16 -25.85 3.39
C GLN A 7 -19.98 -25.10 2.34
N ASP A 8 -19.92 -25.55 1.09
CA ASP A 8 -20.89 -25.20 0.06
C ASP A 8 -22.26 -25.80 0.45
N ALA A 9 -22.98 -25.07 1.29
CA ALA A 9 -24.40 -25.27 1.54
C ALA A 9 -25.19 -24.74 0.34
N ASP A 10 -25.35 -25.57 -0.70
CA ASP A 10 -26.40 -25.37 -1.71
C ASP A 10 -26.75 -26.69 -2.43
N VAL A 11 -27.27 -27.65 -1.65
CA VAL A 11 -28.11 -28.73 -2.18
C VAL A 11 -29.52 -28.48 -1.64
N SER A 12 -30.12 -27.36 -2.05
CA SER A 12 -31.57 -27.25 -2.02
C SER A 12 -32.14 -28.10 -3.17
N ASP A 13 -33.29 -28.72 -2.94
CA ASP A 13 -34.10 -29.47 -3.91
C ASP A 13 -34.53 -28.58 -5.09
N ASN A 14 -33.57 -28.14 -5.91
CA ASN A 14 -33.83 -27.37 -7.11
C ASN A 14 -34.31 -28.35 -8.16
N ILE A 15 -35.64 -28.44 -8.30
CA ILE A 15 -36.33 -29.17 -9.36
C ILE A 15 -35.62 -28.82 -10.67
N LEU A 16 -35.07 -29.82 -11.35
CA LEU A 16 -34.41 -29.62 -12.64
C LEU A 16 -35.48 -29.46 -13.74
N PRO A 17 -35.16 -28.80 -14.87
CA PRO A 17 -36.03 -28.83 -16.03
C PRO A 17 -36.36 -30.29 -16.39
N GLU A 18 -37.62 -30.60 -16.70
CA GLU A 18 -38.14 -31.95 -16.96
C GLU A 18 -37.32 -32.73 -18.02
N CYS A 19 -36.67 -32.00 -18.94
CA CYS A 19 -35.85 -32.58 -20.00
C CYS A 19 -34.38 -32.85 -19.61
N TRP A 20 -33.93 -32.48 -18.41
CA TRP A 20 -32.56 -32.68 -17.91
C TRP A 20 -32.47 -33.74 -16.83
N ASP A 21 -31.40 -34.53 -16.88
CA ASP A 21 -30.97 -35.36 -15.77
C ASP A 21 -29.86 -34.67 -14.95
N GLN A 22 -29.53 -35.25 -13.80
CA GLN A 22 -28.57 -34.67 -12.87
C GLN A 22 -27.14 -34.64 -13.43
N ASN A 23 -26.75 -35.62 -14.25
CA ASN A 23 -25.43 -35.65 -14.87
C ASN A 23 -25.29 -34.57 -15.96
N GLN A 24 -26.34 -34.37 -16.76
CA GLN A 24 -26.43 -33.29 -17.73
C GLN A 24 -26.36 -31.93 -17.04
N TRP A 25 -27.06 -31.74 -15.93
CA TRP A 25 -26.96 -30.51 -15.15
C TRP A 25 -25.54 -30.24 -14.66
N LEU A 26 -24.86 -31.23 -14.09
CA LEU A 26 -23.49 -31.08 -13.60
C LEU A 26 -22.51 -30.68 -14.73
N GLU A 27 -22.63 -31.31 -15.90
CA GLU A 27 -21.84 -30.95 -17.09
C GLU A 27 -22.10 -29.51 -17.55
N PHE A 28 -23.38 -29.09 -17.60
CA PHE A 28 -23.74 -27.72 -17.97
C PHE A 28 -23.33 -26.70 -16.92
N LYS A 29 -23.42 -27.00 -15.62
CA LYS A 29 -22.96 -26.14 -14.53
C LYS A 29 -21.44 -25.96 -14.57
N LYS A 30 -20.70 -27.02 -14.86
CA LYS A 30 -19.25 -26.97 -15.07
C LYS A 30 -18.87 -26.13 -16.29
N LYS A 31 -19.59 -26.31 -17.40
CA LYS A 31 -19.34 -25.58 -18.66
C LYS A 31 -19.80 -24.12 -18.63
N TYR A 32 -20.84 -23.81 -17.86
CA TYR A 32 -21.45 -22.49 -17.74
C TYR A 32 -21.66 -22.15 -16.25
N PRO A 33 -20.60 -21.71 -15.54
CA PRO A 33 -20.69 -21.42 -14.10
C PRO A 33 -21.69 -20.30 -13.73
N TRP A 34 -22.04 -19.46 -14.70
CA TRP A 34 -23.05 -18.39 -14.55
C TRP A 34 -24.48 -18.90 -14.57
N LEU A 35 -24.73 -20.15 -14.98
CA LEU A 35 -26.07 -20.72 -15.10
C LEU A 35 -26.58 -21.16 -13.72
N PHE A 36 -27.83 -20.84 -13.39
CA PHE A 36 -28.53 -21.38 -12.22
C PHE A 36 -29.89 -21.95 -12.62
N VAL A 37 -30.42 -22.85 -11.77
CA VAL A 37 -31.76 -23.40 -11.89
C VAL A 37 -32.58 -22.86 -10.73
N ASP A 38 -33.81 -22.42 -11.02
CA ASP A 38 -34.80 -22.02 -10.03
C ASP A 38 -36.15 -22.67 -10.42
N ASN A 39 -36.69 -23.54 -9.58
CA ASN A 39 -37.96 -24.23 -9.79
C ASN A 39 -38.17 -24.85 -11.19
N GLY A 40 -37.17 -25.55 -11.74
CA GLY A 40 -37.25 -26.19 -13.07
C GLY A 40 -36.93 -25.28 -14.24
N LEU A 41 -36.56 -24.02 -13.98
CA LEU A 41 -36.30 -22.99 -14.99
C LEU A 41 -34.85 -22.49 -14.90
N LEU A 42 -34.32 -21.94 -16.01
CA LEU A 42 -32.93 -21.48 -16.07
C LEU A 42 -32.81 -19.96 -15.89
N GLY A 43 -31.69 -19.54 -15.30
CA GLY A 43 -31.29 -18.14 -15.18
C GLY A 43 -29.78 -17.93 -15.23
N CYS A 44 -29.37 -16.66 -15.28
CA CYS A 44 -27.98 -16.25 -15.33
C CYS A 44 -27.60 -15.39 -14.11
N LYS A 45 -26.67 -15.88 -13.29
CA LYS A 45 -26.19 -15.22 -12.06
C LYS A 45 -25.57 -13.85 -12.35
N VAL A 46 -24.73 -13.77 -13.38
CA VAL A 46 -24.04 -12.54 -13.80
C VAL A 46 -25.06 -11.45 -14.16
N CYS A 47 -26.05 -11.80 -15.00
CA CYS A 47 -27.09 -10.87 -15.40
C CYS A 47 -28.00 -10.48 -14.21
N ARG A 48 -28.29 -11.41 -13.30
CA ARG A 48 -29.08 -11.17 -12.09
C ARG A 48 -28.39 -10.21 -11.11
N GLU A 49 -27.08 -10.31 -10.97
CA GLU A 49 -26.30 -9.45 -10.07
C GLU A 49 -26.14 -8.03 -10.62
N VAL A 50 -25.85 -7.90 -11.92
CA VAL A 50 -25.67 -6.59 -12.58
C VAL A 50 -27.00 -5.84 -12.71
N LYS A 51 -28.12 -6.55 -12.97
CA LYS A 51 -29.50 -6.04 -13.17
C LYS A 51 -29.70 -5.06 -14.34
N HIS A 52 -28.75 -4.18 -14.62
CA HIS A 52 -28.79 -3.16 -15.66
C HIS A 52 -27.39 -2.81 -16.15
N LEU A 53 -27.24 -2.51 -17.45
CA LEU A 53 -25.93 -2.25 -18.09
C LEU A 53 -25.49 -0.77 -18.05
N GLY A 54 -26.24 0.09 -17.35
CA GLY A 54 -25.97 1.52 -17.24
C GLY A 54 -26.32 2.33 -18.51
N VAL A 55 -25.96 3.62 -18.51
CA VAL A 55 -26.28 4.59 -19.58
C VAL A 55 -25.31 4.51 -20.77
N SER A 56 -24.18 3.82 -20.61
CA SER A 56 -23.08 3.79 -21.59
C SER A 56 -23.25 2.75 -22.70
N VAL A 57 -24.45 2.22 -22.88
CA VAL A 57 -24.74 1.18 -23.86
C VAL A 57 -25.34 1.83 -25.10
N SER A 58 -24.85 1.45 -26.28
CA SER A 58 -25.51 1.73 -27.57
C SER A 58 -27.03 1.47 -27.44
N GLN A 59 -27.84 2.35 -28.05
CA GLN A 59 -29.31 2.52 -27.87
C GLN A 59 -30.22 1.27 -27.99
N CYS A 60 -29.69 0.04 -28.03
CA CYS A 60 -30.48 -1.17 -28.28
C CYS A 60 -30.05 -2.43 -27.49
N VAL A 61 -29.14 -2.35 -26.51
CA VAL A 61 -28.69 -3.55 -25.77
C VAL A 61 -29.19 -3.51 -24.32
N SER A 62 -30.06 -4.47 -23.96
CA SER A 62 -30.63 -4.63 -22.62
C SER A 62 -30.51 -6.07 -22.13
N ILE A 63 -30.41 -6.24 -20.81
CA ILE A 63 -30.42 -7.57 -20.18
C ILE A 63 -31.86 -8.08 -20.19
N SER A 64 -32.07 -9.27 -20.75
CA SER A 64 -33.38 -9.93 -20.75
C SER A 64 -33.79 -10.27 -19.30
N LYS A 65 -35.03 -9.89 -18.95
CA LYS A 65 -35.59 -10.09 -17.61
C LYS A 65 -35.71 -11.57 -17.28
N GLU A 66 -36.00 -12.40 -18.27
CA GLU A 66 -36.16 -13.85 -18.13
C GLU A 66 -34.87 -14.52 -17.63
N TRP A 67 -33.70 -14.01 -18.05
CA TRP A 67 -32.41 -14.49 -17.55
C TRP A 67 -32.08 -13.97 -16.16
N THR A 68 -32.58 -12.80 -15.74
CA THR A 68 -32.34 -12.27 -14.38
C THR A 68 -33.26 -12.88 -13.34
N THR A 69 -34.53 -13.13 -13.70
CA THR A 69 -35.55 -13.74 -12.82
C THR A 69 -35.52 -15.26 -12.84
N GLY A 70 -34.79 -15.88 -13.77
CA GLY A 70 -34.67 -17.34 -13.83
C GLY A 70 -35.88 -18.04 -14.44
N THR A 71 -36.58 -17.41 -15.38
CA THR A 71 -37.85 -17.92 -15.93
C THR A 71 -37.70 -18.57 -17.32
N ILE A 72 -36.52 -19.05 -17.68
CA ILE A 72 -36.27 -19.66 -19.00
C ILE A 72 -36.83 -21.09 -19.04
N THR A 73 -37.84 -21.29 -19.88
CA THR A 73 -38.49 -22.59 -20.14
C THR A 73 -37.94 -23.32 -21.37
N PRO A 74 -37.95 -24.66 -21.41
CA PRO A 74 -37.79 -25.42 -22.65
C PRO A 74 -39.02 -25.23 -23.58
N TYR A 75 -38.84 -25.45 -24.89
CA TYR A 75 -39.95 -25.48 -25.87
C TYR A 75 -39.83 -26.70 -26.77
N GLY A 76 -40.96 -27.32 -27.10
CA GLY A 76 -41.02 -28.48 -28.00
C GLY A 76 -41.96 -29.56 -27.46
N LYS A 77 -42.46 -30.42 -28.37
CA LYS A 77 -43.37 -31.52 -28.02
C LYS A 77 -42.63 -32.79 -27.61
N THR A 78 -41.37 -32.94 -28.03
CA THR A 78 -40.52 -34.10 -27.68
C THR A 78 -39.35 -33.69 -26.79
N LYS A 79 -38.83 -34.64 -25.99
CA LYS A 79 -37.62 -34.41 -25.16
C LYS A 79 -36.43 -33.89 -25.97
N LYS A 80 -36.27 -34.36 -27.22
CA LYS A 80 -35.20 -33.94 -28.13
C LYS A 80 -35.35 -32.47 -28.53
N ASP A 81 -36.57 -32.02 -28.79
CA ASP A 81 -36.86 -30.62 -29.13
C ASP A 81 -36.60 -29.69 -27.94
N MET A 82 -37.04 -30.10 -26.75
CA MET A 82 -36.81 -29.36 -25.50
C MET A 82 -35.31 -29.18 -25.20
N LEU A 83 -34.52 -30.26 -25.33
CA LEU A 83 -33.07 -30.21 -25.17
C LEU A 83 -32.39 -29.28 -26.18
N THR A 84 -32.84 -29.32 -27.43
CA THR A 84 -32.31 -28.47 -28.51
C THR A 84 -32.64 -26.99 -28.26
N SER A 85 -33.85 -26.71 -27.80
CA SER A 85 -34.31 -25.36 -27.43
C SER A 85 -33.46 -24.78 -26.31
N LEU A 86 -33.25 -25.51 -25.21
CA LEU A 86 -32.41 -25.03 -24.10
C LEU A 86 -30.97 -24.78 -24.52
N ARG A 87 -30.36 -25.70 -25.29
CA ARG A 87 -29.00 -25.51 -25.83
C ARG A 87 -28.89 -24.24 -26.67
N LYS A 88 -29.89 -24.00 -27.54
CA LYS A 88 -29.94 -22.80 -28.39
C LYS A 88 -30.09 -21.54 -27.55
N LYS A 89 -30.99 -21.52 -26.56
CA LYS A 89 -31.19 -20.38 -25.65
C LYS A 89 -29.91 -20.05 -24.86
N ILE A 90 -29.26 -21.06 -24.28
CA ILE A 90 -27.99 -20.90 -23.55
C ILE A 90 -26.90 -20.36 -24.47
N HIS A 91 -26.78 -20.91 -25.68
CA HIS A 91 -25.76 -20.46 -26.63
C HIS A 91 -25.96 -19.01 -27.07
N ILE A 92 -27.18 -18.63 -27.44
CA ILE A 92 -27.52 -17.25 -27.84
C ILE A 92 -27.27 -16.28 -26.69
N HIS A 93 -27.64 -16.64 -25.46
CA HIS A 93 -27.37 -15.80 -24.30
C HIS A 93 -25.86 -15.63 -24.06
N LYS A 94 -25.08 -16.72 -24.12
CA LYS A 94 -23.63 -16.70 -23.91
C LYS A 94 -22.93 -15.70 -24.84
N ILE A 95 -23.33 -15.65 -26.11
CA ILE A 95 -22.72 -14.75 -27.11
C ILE A 95 -23.39 -13.38 -27.16
N SER A 96 -24.44 -13.15 -26.37
CA SER A 96 -25.14 -11.87 -26.37
C SER A 96 -24.26 -10.76 -25.82
N GLU A 97 -24.28 -9.61 -26.49
CA GLU A 97 -23.52 -8.43 -26.06
C GLU A 97 -23.90 -7.99 -24.64
N ALA A 98 -25.17 -8.17 -24.26
CA ALA A 98 -25.65 -7.89 -22.92
C ALA A 98 -24.99 -8.77 -21.84
N HIS A 99 -24.81 -10.07 -22.11
CA HIS A 99 -24.15 -10.98 -21.18
C HIS A 99 -22.65 -10.67 -21.05
N VAL A 100 -21.98 -10.41 -22.18
CA VAL A 100 -20.55 -10.05 -22.18
C VAL A 100 -20.31 -8.77 -21.37
N LYS A 101 -21.07 -7.71 -21.63
CA LYS A 101 -20.98 -6.45 -20.87
C LYS A 101 -21.31 -6.63 -19.39
N ALA A 102 -22.29 -7.46 -19.05
CA ALA A 102 -22.58 -7.77 -17.65
C ALA A 102 -21.38 -8.48 -16.97
N GLY A 103 -20.74 -9.41 -17.66
CA GLY A 103 -19.51 -10.05 -17.19
C GLY A 103 -18.37 -9.05 -16.97
N ASP A 104 -18.19 -8.10 -17.88
CA ASP A 104 -17.18 -7.05 -17.76
C ASP A 104 -17.46 -6.12 -16.57
N ILE A 105 -18.71 -5.70 -16.36
CA ILE A 105 -19.12 -4.88 -15.20
C ILE A 105 -18.86 -5.62 -13.88
N GLN A 106 -19.17 -6.90 -13.82
CA GLN A 106 -18.92 -7.72 -12.64
C GLN A 106 -17.40 -7.88 -12.37
N ALA A 107 -16.60 -8.06 -13.42
CA ALA A 107 -15.15 -8.15 -13.30
C ALA A 107 -14.53 -6.81 -12.84
N VAL A 108 -14.99 -5.69 -13.39
CA VAL A 108 -14.53 -4.33 -13.02
C VAL A 108 -14.89 -4.02 -11.57
N SER A 109 -16.16 -4.20 -11.18
CA SER A 109 -16.59 -3.95 -9.80
C SER A 109 -15.82 -4.80 -8.78
N ARG A 110 -15.56 -6.07 -9.07
CA ARG A 110 -14.74 -6.93 -8.21
C ARG A 110 -13.30 -6.42 -8.09
N LYS A 111 -12.72 -5.93 -9.19
CA LYS A 111 -11.38 -5.32 -9.20
C LYS A 111 -11.34 -4.05 -8.36
N GLU A 112 -12.34 -3.18 -8.47
CA GLU A 112 -12.45 -1.95 -7.68
C GLU A 112 -12.59 -2.23 -6.18
N ILE A 113 -13.42 -3.21 -5.80
CA ILE A 113 -13.55 -3.65 -4.41
C ILE A 113 -12.19 -4.12 -3.87
N LEU A 114 -11.48 -4.96 -4.63
CA LEU A 114 -10.15 -5.43 -4.21
C LEU A 114 -9.17 -4.26 -4.03
N GLN A 115 -9.13 -3.31 -4.97
CA GLN A 115 -8.29 -2.13 -4.87
C GLN A 115 -8.65 -1.28 -3.65
N SER A 116 -9.94 -1.08 -3.37
CA SER A 116 -10.40 -0.32 -2.20
C SER A 116 -9.99 -0.99 -0.88
N ASN A 117 -10.11 -2.31 -0.77
CA ASN A 117 -9.71 -3.07 0.40
C ASN A 117 -8.18 -3.01 0.62
N ILE A 118 -7.40 -3.10 -0.45
CA ILE A 118 -5.94 -2.94 -0.39
C ILE A 118 -5.58 -1.53 0.10
N ALA A 119 -6.24 -0.50 -0.42
CA ALA A 119 -5.99 0.88 0.00
C ALA A 119 -6.32 1.10 1.49
N GLU A 120 -7.44 0.57 1.99
CA GLU A 120 -7.79 0.68 3.41
C GLU A 120 -6.82 -0.10 4.30
N GLN A 121 -6.38 -1.28 3.86
CA GLN A 121 -5.36 -2.05 4.59
C GLN A 121 -4.02 -1.31 4.65
N GLN A 122 -3.60 -0.66 3.56
CA GLN A 122 -2.39 0.16 3.54
C GLN A 122 -2.50 1.36 4.48
N LYS A 123 -3.65 2.03 4.50
CA LYS A 123 -3.92 3.14 5.42
C LYS A 123 -3.83 2.72 6.89
N HIS A 124 -4.39 1.56 7.23
CA HIS A 124 -4.27 1.01 8.58
C HIS A 124 -2.82 0.70 8.98
N LYS A 125 -2.05 0.07 8.07
CA LYS A 125 -0.61 -0.18 8.27
C LYS A 125 0.19 1.12 8.43
N PHE A 126 -0.14 2.15 7.66
CA PHE A 126 0.53 3.45 7.77
C PHE A 126 0.22 4.14 9.10
N ALA A 127 -1.04 4.07 9.56
CA ALA A 127 -1.48 4.66 10.82
C ALA A 127 -0.79 4.01 12.04
N SER A 128 -0.75 2.67 12.08
CA SER A 128 -0.03 1.92 13.14
C SER A 128 1.47 2.22 13.11
N THR A 129 2.12 2.15 11.93
CA THR A 129 3.55 2.48 11.76
C THR A 129 3.87 3.91 12.20
N THR A 130 2.99 4.88 11.92
CA THR A 130 3.16 6.27 12.35
C THR A 130 3.25 6.40 13.87
N LYS A 131 2.44 5.62 14.63
CA LYS A 131 2.50 5.63 16.09
C LYS A 131 3.80 5.01 16.61
N VAL A 132 4.28 3.95 15.97
CA VAL A 132 5.59 3.34 16.28
C VAL A 132 6.71 4.35 16.05
N PHE A 133 6.71 5.06 14.92
CA PHE A 133 7.69 6.11 14.61
C PHE A 133 7.66 7.25 15.63
N ARG A 134 6.48 7.69 16.05
CA ARG A 134 6.34 8.72 17.11
C ARG A 134 6.91 8.25 18.44
N THR A 135 6.73 6.98 18.77
CA THR A 135 7.26 6.38 20.01
C THR A 135 8.79 6.30 19.96
N ALA A 136 9.36 5.86 18.84
CA ALA A 136 10.81 5.83 18.65
C ALA A 136 11.38 7.25 18.75
N TYR A 137 10.77 8.19 18.02
CA TYR A 137 11.15 9.60 18.06
C TYR A 137 11.06 10.20 19.47
N PHE A 138 10.04 9.83 20.26
CA PHE A 138 9.95 10.25 21.65
C PHE A 138 11.13 9.75 22.48
N CYS A 139 11.54 8.48 22.30
CA CYS A 139 12.71 7.92 22.99
C CYS A 139 13.97 8.74 22.66
N ALA A 140 14.23 8.97 21.38
CA ALA A 140 15.38 9.76 20.94
C ALA A 140 15.32 11.21 21.44
N LYS A 141 14.17 11.88 21.29
CA LYS A 141 13.97 13.28 21.72
C LYS A 141 14.14 13.46 23.23
N LYS A 142 13.89 12.42 24.03
CA LYS A 142 14.06 12.43 25.48
C LYS A 142 15.37 11.80 25.94
N ASN A 143 16.29 11.48 25.03
CA ASN A 143 17.55 10.79 25.31
C ASN A 143 17.36 9.51 26.13
N ARG A 144 16.30 8.75 25.83
CA ARG A 144 16.03 7.44 26.44
C ARG A 144 16.75 6.34 25.68
N PRO A 145 17.27 5.31 26.37
CA PRO A 145 17.86 4.16 25.70
C PRO A 145 16.80 3.43 24.86
N PHE A 146 17.21 2.79 23.77
CA PHE A 146 16.27 2.04 22.91
C PHE A 146 15.72 0.79 23.58
N THR A 147 16.30 0.33 24.69
CA THR A 147 15.73 -0.71 25.55
C THR A 147 14.32 -0.34 26.04
N ASP A 148 14.09 0.95 26.34
CA ASP A 148 12.79 1.45 26.81
C ASP A 148 11.71 1.39 25.72
N PHE A 149 12.11 1.31 24.45
CA PHE A 149 11.18 1.37 23.32
C PHE A 149 10.17 0.23 23.36
N ARG A 150 10.62 -1.01 23.62
CA ARG A 150 9.74 -2.18 23.65
C ARG A 150 8.70 -2.07 24.77
N ASP A 151 9.12 -1.62 25.94
CA ASP A 151 8.24 -1.45 27.09
C ASP A 151 7.21 -0.33 26.84
N LEU A 152 7.63 0.76 26.19
CA LEU A 152 6.73 1.85 25.79
C LEU A 152 5.70 1.44 24.72
N ILE A 153 6.09 0.58 23.77
CA ILE A 153 5.13 0.01 22.81
C ILE A 153 4.12 -0.87 23.58
N SER A 154 4.59 -1.75 24.46
CA SER A 154 3.74 -2.65 25.24
C SER A 154 2.74 -1.88 26.11
N LEU A 155 3.20 -0.80 26.75
CA LEU A 155 2.34 0.10 27.53
C LEU A 155 1.26 0.76 26.66
N GLN A 156 1.61 1.23 25.46
CA GLN A 156 0.62 1.84 24.57
C GLN A 156 -0.42 0.83 24.07
N VAL A 157 0.01 -0.39 23.76
CA VAL A 157 -0.92 -1.49 23.40
C VAL A 157 -1.85 -1.80 24.57
N ALA A 158 -1.34 -1.85 25.80
CA ALA A 158 -2.15 -2.04 27.01
C ALA A 158 -3.19 -0.92 27.22
N ASN A 159 -2.88 0.30 26.77
CA ASN A 159 -3.80 1.44 26.77
C ASN A 159 -4.77 1.46 25.56
N GLY A 160 -4.78 0.41 24.73
CA GLY A 160 -5.71 0.26 23.61
C GLY A 160 -5.23 0.88 22.28
N ALA A 161 -3.97 1.32 22.20
CA ALA A 161 -3.42 1.78 20.92
C ALA A 161 -3.07 0.60 20.02
N ASP A 162 -3.57 0.61 18.78
CA ASP A 162 -3.06 -0.30 17.75
C ASP A 162 -1.74 0.21 17.16
N LEU A 163 -0.64 -0.52 17.42
CA LEU A 163 0.70 -0.29 16.89
C LEU A 163 1.16 -1.41 15.94
N GLY A 164 0.24 -2.27 15.50
CA GLY A 164 0.56 -3.45 14.71
C GLY A 164 1.44 -4.46 15.46
N CYS A 165 2.12 -5.33 14.72
CA CYS A 165 2.93 -6.41 15.27
C CYS A 165 4.41 -6.38 14.83
N ILE A 166 4.83 -5.31 14.14
CA ILE A 166 6.16 -5.18 13.54
C ILE A 166 6.86 -3.92 14.06
N LEU A 167 8.20 -3.88 13.94
CA LEU A 167 9.04 -2.73 14.30
C LEU A 167 9.06 -2.38 15.80
N HIS A 168 9.03 -3.39 16.67
CA HIS A 168 9.01 -3.22 18.13
C HIS A 168 10.35 -3.53 18.82
N SER A 169 11.41 -3.83 18.06
CA SER A 169 12.73 -4.13 18.62
C SER A 169 13.58 -2.86 18.76
N GLU A 170 14.58 -2.93 19.64
CA GLU A 170 15.57 -1.87 19.84
C GLU A 170 16.33 -1.57 18.54
N TYR A 171 16.69 -2.62 17.80
CA TYR A 171 17.33 -2.51 16.49
C TYR A 171 16.45 -1.73 15.49
N THR A 172 15.15 -2.06 15.44
CA THR A 172 14.22 -1.31 14.57
C THR A 172 14.02 0.12 15.05
N ALA A 173 14.08 0.39 16.37
CA ALA A 173 14.02 1.75 16.89
C ALA A 173 15.19 2.59 16.37
N ALA A 174 16.42 2.05 16.42
CA ALA A 174 17.60 2.72 15.88
C ALA A 174 17.44 3.03 14.38
N GLN A 175 17.02 2.05 13.58
CA GLN A 175 16.79 2.24 12.14
C GLN A 175 15.71 3.29 11.83
N ILE A 176 14.63 3.33 12.64
CA ILE A 176 13.58 4.34 12.52
C ILE A 176 14.16 5.73 12.80
N ILE A 177 14.95 5.86 13.86
CA ILE A 177 15.59 7.14 14.19
C ILE A 177 16.56 7.58 13.11
N ASP A 178 17.36 6.68 12.55
CA ASP A 178 18.26 6.99 11.44
C ASP A 178 17.49 7.49 10.21
N CYS A 179 16.36 6.84 9.90
CA CYS A 179 15.46 7.26 8.84
C CYS A 179 14.90 8.67 9.10
N ILE A 180 14.39 8.93 10.31
CA ILE A 180 13.86 10.24 10.71
C ILE A 180 14.95 11.30 10.63
N ALA A 181 16.13 11.04 11.18
CA ALA A 181 17.26 11.96 11.19
C ALA A 181 17.73 12.29 9.76
N SER A 182 17.82 11.28 8.89
CA SER A 182 18.17 11.46 7.47
C SER A 182 17.17 12.37 6.76
N GLU A 183 15.86 12.12 6.93
CA GLU A 183 14.82 12.94 6.30
C GLU A 183 14.73 14.36 6.87
N MET A 184 14.93 14.53 8.18
CA MET A 184 15.00 15.85 8.80
C MET A 184 16.21 16.65 8.30
N ARG A 185 17.39 16.03 8.24
CA ARG A 185 18.62 16.66 7.75
C ARG A 185 18.50 17.05 6.27
N LYS A 186 18.00 16.16 5.41
CA LYS A 186 17.77 16.47 3.99
C LYS A 186 16.88 17.69 3.80
N LYS A 187 15.75 17.77 4.52
CA LYS A 187 14.83 18.91 4.46
C LYS A 187 15.48 20.20 4.93
N LEU A 188 16.28 20.13 6.00
CA LEU A 188 16.97 21.29 6.56
C LEU A 188 18.06 21.82 5.62
N CYS A 189 18.94 20.94 5.12
CA CYS A 189 19.98 21.30 4.14
C CYS A 189 19.35 21.90 2.87
N LYS A 190 18.28 21.29 2.35
CA LYS A 190 17.55 21.82 1.20
C LYS A 190 17.02 23.23 1.46
N ALA A 191 16.38 23.46 2.61
CA ALA A 191 15.87 24.78 2.97
C ALA A 191 16.98 25.84 3.10
N ILE A 192 18.16 25.46 3.62
CA ILE A 192 19.32 26.35 3.72
C ILE A 192 19.84 26.70 2.33
N VAL A 193 20.00 25.71 1.45
CA VAL A 193 20.47 25.96 0.07
C VAL A 193 19.49 26.87 -0.70
N GLU A 194 18.17 26.67 -0.54
CA GLU A 194 17.15 27.47 -1.21
C GLU A 194 17.06 28.92 -0.69
N GLN A 195 17.24 29.13 0.62
CA GLN A 195 17.12 30.46 1.24
C GLN A 195 18.43 31.25 1.22
N ALA A 196 19.56 30.58 0.96
CA ALA A 196 20.91 31.13 1.00
C ALA A 196 21.19 32.02 2.23
N PRO A 197 20.89 31.55 3.47
CA PRO A 197 21.27 32.28 4.67
C PRO A 197 22.79 32.18 4.87
N LYS A 198 23.35 33.11 5.64
CA LYS A 198 24.73 32.97 6.11
C LYS A 198 24.86 31.76 7.04
N ILE A 199 25.89 30.95 6.83
CA ILE A 199 26.16 29.74 7.60
C ILE A 199 27.53 29.79 8.28
N SER A 200 27.61 29.25 9.49
CA SER A 200 28.87 28.92 10.15
C SER A 200 28.97 27.42 10.38
N VAL A 201 30.18 26.89 10.26
CA VAL A 201 30.46 25.46 10.42
C VAL A 201 31.23 25.28 11.73
N TYR A 202 30.81 24.33 12.55
CA TYR A 202 31.59 23.90 13.71
C TYR A 202 32.15 22.52 13.40
N ILE A 203 33.43 22.34 13.65
CA ILE A 203 34.09 21.05 13.56
C ILE A 203 34.68 20.70 14.91
N ASP A 204 34.59 19.42 15.29
CA ASP A 204 35.23 18.90 16.50
C ASP A 204 35.94 17.59 16.14
N GLU A 205 37.14 17.38 16.67
CA GLU A 205 37.88 16.13 16.50
C GLU A 205 37.68 15.25 17.73
N SER A 206 37.20 14.02 17.50
CA SER A 206 37.12 13.01 18.54
C SER A 206 37.95 11.79 18.16
N THR A 207 38.39 11.04 19.16
CA THR A 207 39.06 9.74 18.95
C THR A 207 38.12 8.62 19.39
N THR A 208 38.01 7.59 18.57
CA THR A 208 37.31 6.36 18.95
C THR A 208 38.25 5.46 19.77
N VAL A 209 37.67 4.54 20.56
CA VAL A 209 38.41 3.58 21.40
C VAL A 209 39.41 2.72 20.59
N SER A 210 39.21 2.61 19.28
CA SER A 210 40.06 1.87 18.33
C SER A 210 41.11 2.73 17.60
N THR A 211 41.46 3.91 18.13
CA THR A 211 42.48 4.85 17.59
C THR A 211 42.16 5.51 16.24
N HIS A 212 40.94 5.37 15.73
CA HIS A 212 40.50 6.14 14.56
C HIS A 212 40.04 7.53 15.00
N SER A 213 40.64 8.58 14.42
CA SER A 213 40.15 9.95 14.52
C SER A 213 38.85 10.08 13.74
N VAL A 214 37.89 10.84 14.27
CA VAL A 214 36.64 11.17 13.61
C VAL A 214 36.40 12.68 13.68
N LEU A 215 35.80 13.22 12.63
CA LEU A 215 35.38 14.62 12.53
C LEU A 215 33.88 14.72 12.75
N ILE A 216 33.48 15.46 13.78
CA ILE A 216 32.09 15.82 14.01
C ILE A 216 31.83 17.15 13.32
N VAL A 217 30.82 17.21 12.45
CA VAL A 217 30.48 18.44 11.72
C VAL A 217 29.10 18.93 12.16
N TYR A 218 29.02 20.19 12.59
CA TYR A 218 27.77 20.89 12.84
C TYR A 218 27.66 22.10 11.91
N ILE A 219 26.42 22.45 11.55
CA ILE A 219 26.11 23.68 10.83
C ILE A 219 25.23 24.54 11.73
N ARG A 220 25.50 25.85 11.73
CA ARG A 220 24.62 26.86 12.29
C ARG A 220 24.15 27.80 11.19
N ALA A 221 22.83 27.90 11.05
CA ALA A 221 22.19 28.71 10.03
C ALA A 221 20.87 29.28 10.55
N SER A 222 20.49 30.45 10.06
CA SER A 222 19.10 30.94 10.21
C SER A 222 18.23 30.22 9.18
N VAL A 223 17.17 29.56 9.64
CA VAL A 223 16.23 28.86 8.77
C VAL A 223 14.85 29.45 8.97
N ASN A 224 14.21 29.85 7.86
CA ASN A 224 12.89 30.49 7.84
C ASN A 224 12.83 31.81 8.63
N GLY A 225 13.90 32.62 8.60
CA GLY A 225 13.94 33.93 9.27
C GLY A 225 13.87 33.88 10.80
N LYS A 226 14.15 32.72 11.40
CA LYS A 226 14.24 32.53 12.85
C LYS A 226 15.68 32.64 13.33
N ASP A 227 15.85 32.66 14.65
CA ASP A 227 17.17 32.64 15.29
C ASP A 227 18.04 31.49 14.73
N PRO A 228 19.35 31.71 14.55
CA PRO A 228 20.25 30.68 14.06
C PRO A 228 20.24 29.45 14.95
N VAL A 229 20.00 28.29 14.34
CA VAL A 229 20.01 27.00 15.03
C VAL A 229 21.26 26.23 14.65
N THR A 230 21.94 25.65 15.65
CA THR A 230 23.05 24.71 15.44
C THR A 230 22.48 23.29 15.36
N PHE A 231 22.88 22.53 14.34
CA PHE A 231 22.45 21.15 14.18
C PHE A 231 23.61 20.27 13.68
N PHE A 232 23.55 19.01 14.08
CA PHE A 232 24.50 17.99 13.66
C PHE A 232 24.30 17.66 12.18
N LEU A 233 25.40 17.68 11.41
CA LEU A 233 25.41 17.36 9.99
C LEU A 233 25.81 15.90 9.79
N ASP A 234 27.05 15.55 10.14
CA ASP A 234 27.61 14.22 9.90
C ASP A 234 28.77 13.92 10.87
N LEU A 235 29.09 12.64 11.00
CA LEU A 235 30.25 12.11 11.72
C LEU A 235 31.10 11.35 10.71
N LEU A 236 32.34 11.81 10.50
CA LEU A 236 33.17 11.36 9.40
C LEU A 236 34.43 10.70 9.93
N ASP A 237 34.80 9.55 9.39
CA ASP A 237 36.08 8.92 9.69
C ASP A 237 37.22 9.76 9.10
N LEU A 238 38.24 10.07 9.91
CA LEU A 238 39.45 10.75 9.49
C LEU A 238 40.61 9.77 9.42
N PRO A 239 41.15 9.49 8.22
CA PRO A 239 42.34 8.64 8.09
C PRO A 239 43.59 9.28 8.71
N LYS A 240 43.67 10.61 8.68
CA LYS A 240 44.78 11.42 9.19
C LYS A 240 44.24 12.72 9.78
N ALA A 241 44.81 13.15 10.90
CA ALA A 241 44.49 14.41 11.58
C ALA A 241 45.36 15.59 11.07
N ASP A 242 45.64 15.64 9.76
CA ASP A 242 46.32 16.77 9.15
C ASP A 242 45.32 17.76 8.53
N ALA A 243 45.73 19.02 8.40
CA ALA A 243 44.86 20.10 7.93
C ALA A 243 44.26 19.81 6.54
N GLN A 244 45.05 19.20 5.65
CA GLN A 244 44.62 18.87 4.29
C GLN A 244 43.53 17.79 4.28
N SER A 245 43.68 16.76 5.12
CA SER A 245 42.70 15.67 5.26
C SER A 245 41.40 16.17 5.88
N ILE A 246 41.47 17.05 6.89
CA ILE A 246 40.31 17.67 7.51
C ILE A 246 39.56 18.54 6.50
N GLU A 247 40.27 19.40 5.77
CA GLU A 247 39.67 20.27 4.74
C GLU A 247 38.98 19.46 3.65
N ALA A 248 39.67 18.47 3.07
CA ALA A 248 39.11 17.64 2.01
C ALA A 248 37.87 16.86 2.48
N THR A 249 37.91 16.31 3.70
CA THR A 249 36.80 15.55 4.29
C THR A 249 35.59 16.45 4.57
N LEU A 250 35.83 17.65 5.09
CA LEU A 250 34.79 18.65 5.36
C LEU A 250 34.12 19.12 4.07
N LEU A 251 34.89 19.51 3.06
CA LEU A 251 34.34 19.97 1.78
C LEU A 251 33.55 18.87 1.06
N ALA A 252 34.03 17.62 1.10
CA ALA A 252 33.30 16.48 0.57
C ALA A 252 31.96 16.25 1.30
N CYS A 253 31.94 16.41 2.63
CA CYS A 253 30.72 16.32 3.42
C CYS A 253 29.72 17.43 3.06
N LEU A 254 30.17 18.69 2.99
CA LEU A 254 29.32 19.83 2.63
C LEU A 254 28.72 19.65 1.22
N SER A 255 29.54 19.24 0.25
CA SER A 255 29.11 18.90 -1.11
C SER A 255 28.03 17.81 -1.13
N LYS A 256 28.21 16.73 -0.37
CA LYS A 256 27.23 15.63 -0.22
C LYS A 256 25.85 16.12 0.24
N PHE A 257 25.79 17.20 1.02
CA PHE A 257 24.54 17.81 1.49
C PHE A 257 24.02 18.97 0.62
N GLY A 258 24.64 19.21 -0.54
CA GLY A 258 24.19 20.19 -1.53
C GLY A 258 24.79 21.58 -1.38
N PHE A 259 25.77 21.77 -0.49
CA PHE A 259 26.49 23.04 -0.38
C PHE A 259 27.58 23.09 -1.45
N SER A 260 27.31 23.77 -2.56
CA SER A 260 28.28 23.96 -3.64
C SER A 260 29.39 24.93 -3.26
N ASN A 261 30.50 24.89 -3.99
CA ASN A 261 31.61 25.84 -3.78
C ASN A 261 31.15 27.30 -3.95
N ASP A 262 30.26 27.58 -4.91
CA ASP A 262 29.69 28.92 -5.12
C ASP A 262 28.85 29.36 -3.92
N PHE A 263 27.99 28.46 -3.41
CA PHE A 263 27.20 28.71 -2.21
C PHE A 263 28.10 29.02 -1.00
N LEU A 264 29.16 28.23 -0.82
CA LEU A 264 30.10 28.39 0.29
C LEU A 264 30.87 29.70 0.17
N ALA A 265 31.35 30.06 -1.03
CA ALA A 265 32.08 31.31 -1.26
C ALA A 265 31.24 32.55 -0.89
N GLU A 266 29.93 32.51 -1.14
CA GLU A 266 29.04 33.64 -0.85
C GLU A 266 28.51 33.64 0.59
N ASN A 267 28.24 32.46 1.17
CA ASN A 267 27.41 32.34 2.38
C ASN A 267 28.13 31.78 3.60
N TRP A 268 29.32 31.21 3.45
CA TRP A 268 30.10 30.70 4.57
C TRP A 268 30.84 31.85 5.27
N ILE A 269 30.41 32.18 6.49
CA ILE A 269 30.97 33.29 7.27
C ILE A 269 32.16 32.90 8.16
N GLY A 270 32.36 31.61 8.42
CA GLY A 270 33.48 31.14 9.22
C GLY A 270 33.36 29.69 9.68
N VAL A 271 34.52 29.13 10.03
CA VAL A 271 34.66 27.82 10.68
C VAL A 271 35.08 28.02 12.14
N GLN A 272 34.45 27.29 13.04
CA GLN A 272 34.84 27.19 14.44
C GLN A 272 35.33 25.76 14.69
N VAL A 273 36.53 25.67 15.27
CA VAL A 273 37.20 24.42 15.65
C VAL A 273 37.25 24.37 17.17
#